data_AF-A0A5S4T203-F1
#
_entry.id   AF-A0A5S4T203-F1
#
_cell.length_a   1.000
_cell.length_b   1.000
_cell.length_c   1.000
_cell.angle_alpha   90.00
_cell.angle_beta   90.00
_cell.angle_gamma   90.00
#
_symmetry.space_group_name_H-M   'P 1'
#
loop_
_entity.id
_entity.type
_entity.pdbx_description
1 polymer ?
#
loop_
_entity_poly.entity_id
_entity_poly.type
_entity_poly.pdbx_seq_one_letter_code
_entity_poly.pdbx_strand_id
1 'polypeptide(L)' 'MQERCDAMAQALATTRIAGHEPTPRFLEDVAAVVEGTMTYDQAIRASAARASDRHGIELPEHPET' A
#
# COMPACT_ATOMS: atom_id res chain seq x y z
N MET A 1 1.19 13.10 17.89
CA MET A 1 1.63 11.74 17.53
C MET A 1 0.49 10.75 17.69
N GLN A 2 -0.16 10.71 18.87
CA GLN A 2 -1.32 9.84 19.14
C GLN A 2 -2.45 9.92 18.09
N GLU A 3 -2.88 11.14 17.73
CA GLU A 3 -3.97 11.32 16.75
C GLU A 3 -3.69 10.68 15.37
N ARG A 4 -2.42 10.65 14.94
CA ARG A 4 -2.02 10.00 13.68
C ARG A 4 -2.09 8.49 13.80
N CYS A 5 -1.69 7.94 14.94
CA CYS A 5 -1.81 6.51 15.23
C CYS A 5 -3.28 6.08 15.26
N ASP A 6 -4.15 6.86 15.92
CA ASP A 6 -5.57 6.55 16.04
C ASP A 6 -6.29 6.63 14.69
N ALA A 7 -6.02 7.68 13.91
CA ALA A 7 -6.55 7.81 12.56
C ALA A 7 -6.12 6.63 11.67
N MET A 8 -4.87 6.18 11.80
CA MET A 8 -4.37 5.03 11.05
C MET A 8 -5.04 3.72 11.48
N ALA A 9 -5.17 3.48 12.79
CA ALA A 9 -5.85 2.31 13.31
C ALA A 9 -7.32 2.25 12.84
N GLN A 10 -8.01 3.39 12.84
CA GLN A 10 -9.39 3.49 12.36
C GLN A 10 -9.49 3.24 10.85
N ALA A 11 -8.56 3.78 10.06
CA ALA A 11 -8.52 3.54 8.61
C ALA A 11 -8.31 2.05 8.30
N LEU A 12 -7.32 1.41 8.95
CA LEU A 12 -7.05 -0.03 8.77
C LEU A 12 -8.21 -0.90 9.23
N ALA A 13 -8.87 -0.55 10.33
CA ALA A 13 -10.06 -1.26 10.79
C ALA A 13 -11.19 -1.18 9.75
N THR A 14 -11.46 0.02 9.22
CA THR A 14 -12.47 0.23 8.18
C THR A 14 -12.17 -0.57 6.91
N THR A 15 -10.90 -0.57 6.47
CA THR A 15 -10.47 -1.35 5.29
C THR A 15 -10.71 -2.85 5.48
N ARG A 16 -10.39 -3.40 6.67
CA ARG A 16 -10.63 -4.82 6.98
C ARG A 16 -12.10 -5.17 7.10
N ILE A 17 -12.91 -4.29 7.70
CA ILE A 17 -14.37 -4.47 7.78
C ILE A 17 -14.97 -4.53 6.38
N ALA A 18 -14.43 -3.78 5.42
CA ALA A 18 -14.84 -3.84 4.01
C ALA A 18 -14.36 -5.11 3.28
N GLY A 19 -13.66 -6.02 3.95
CA GLY A 19 -13.18 -7.29 3.38
C GLY A 19 -11.84 -7.18 2.64
N HIS A 20 -11.12 -6.07 2.76
CA HIS A 20 -9.81 -5.89 2.15
C HIS A 20 -8.70 -6.08 3.19
N GLU A 21 -7.76 -6.99 2.92
CA GLU A 21 -6.56 -7.14 3.73
C GLU A 21 -5.39 -6.38 3.08
N PRO A 22 -4.86 -5.33 3.73
CA PRO A 22 -3.71 -4.60 3.19
C PRO A 22 -2.46 -5.47 3.18
N THR A 23 -1.63 -5.33 2.15
CA THR A 23 -0.36 -6.08 2.07
C THR A 23 0.60 -5.69 3.19
N PRO A 24 1.49 -6.58 3.65
CA PRO A 24 2.48 -6.26 4.69
C PRO A 24 3.32 -5.02 4.36
N ARG A 25 3.73 -4.86 3.10
CA ARG A 25 4.55 -3.74 2.65
C ARG A 25 3.79 -2.41 2.62
N PHE A 26 2.47 -2.44 2.41
CA PHE A 26 1.62 -1.27 2.58
C PHE A 26 1.56 -0.84 4.06
N LEU A 27 1.50 -1.80 4.99
CA LEU A 27 1.50 -1.53 6.43
C LEU A 27 2.82 -0.89 6.89
N GLU A 28 3.95 -1.31 6.33
CA GLU A 28 5.28 -0.72 6.59
C GLU A 28 5.34 0.75 6.16
N ASP A 29 4.91 1.07 4.93
CA ASP A 29 4.89 2.45 4.43
C ASP A 29 3.96 3.33 5.29
N VAL A 30 2.81 2.78 5.68
CA VAL A 30 1.84 3.41 6.58
C VAL A 30 2.46 3.72 7.95
N ALA A 31 3.20 2.78 8.53
CA ALA A 31 3.87 2.98 9.82
C ALA A 31 4.95 4.08 9.72
N ALA A 32 5.75 4.07 8.66
CA ALA A 32 6.76 5.09 8.41
C ALA A 32 6.15 6.49 8.23
N VAL A 33 4.96 6.58 7.62
CA VAL A 33 4.19 7.82 7.56
C VAL A 33 3.74 8.25 8.96
N VAL A 34 3.23 7.36 9.79
CA VAL A 34 2.80 7.71 11.16
C VAL A 34 3.97 8.18 12.02
N GLU A 35 5.13 7.50 11.92
CA GLU A 35 6.37 7.85 12.61
C GLU A 35 7.01 9.14 12.08
N GLY A 36 6.63 9.60 10.88
CA GLY A 36 7.17 10.79 10.25
C GLY A 36 8.54 10.58 9.59
N THR A 37 8.99 9.33 9.47
CA THR A 37 10.19 8.94 8.73
C THR A 37 9.95 8.92 7.21
N MET A 38 8.68 8.94 6.80
CA MET A 38 8.23 8.98 5.41
C MET A 38 7.08 9.97 5.25
N THR A 39 7.03 10.68 4.12
CA THR A 39 5.87 11.53 3.79
C THR A 39 4.78 10.72 3.08
N TYR A 40 3.55 11.22 3.11
CA TYR A 40 2.44 10.60 2.39
C TYR A 40 2.74 10.46 0.88
N ASP A 41 3.26 11.50 0.24
CA ASP A 41 3.60 11.47 -1.18
C ASP A 41 4.68 10.45 -1.52
N GLN A 42 5.65 10.26 -0.61
CA GLN A 42 6.67 9.22 -0.76
C GLN A 42 6.04 7.81 -0.70
N ALA A 43 5.08 7.59 0.21
CA ALA A 43 4.35 6.33 0.30
C ALA A 43 3.52 6.02 -0.94
N ILE A 44 2.82 7.02 -1.48
CA ILE A 44 2.08 6.87 -2.73
C ILE A 44 3.02 6.52 -3.89
N ARG A 45 4.15 7.23 -4.02
CA ARG A 45 5.13 6.96 -5.08
C ARG A 45 5.75 5.57 -4.96
N ALA A 46 6.12 5.15 -3.75
CA ALA A 46 6.68 3.83 -3.50
C ALA A 46 5.68 2.72 -3.81
N SER A 47 4.41 2.92 -3.43
CA SER A 47 3.32 1.99 -3.76
C SER A 47 3.06 1.90 -5.26
N ALA A 48 3.00 3.04 -5.95
CA ALA A 48 2.81 3.08 -7.40
C ALA A 48 3.94 2.38 -8.15
N ALA A 49 5.21 2.64 -7.78
CA ALA A 49 6.37 1.99 -8.40
C ALA A 49 6.31 0.46 -8.31
N ARG A 50 5.88 -0.07 -7.15
CA ARG A 50 5.73 -1.54 -6.95
C ARG A 50 4.54 -2.12 -7.71
N ALA A 51 3.46 -1.35 -7.86
CA ALA A 51 2.33 -1.77 -8.66
C ALA A 51 2.71 -1.87 -10.16
N SER A 52 3.50 -0.91 -10.66
CA SER A 52 4.03 -0.94 -12.03
C SER A 52 5.02 -2.08 -12.27
N ASP A 53 5.89 -2.38 -11.31
CA ASP A 53 6.82 -3.51 -11.38
C ASP A 53 6.07 -4.86 -11.43
N ARG A 54 5.00 -5.00 -10.65
CA ARG A 54 4.11 -6.17 -10.70
C ARG A 54 3.37 -6.31 -12.04
N HIS A 55 2.99 -5.20 -12.67
CA HIS A 55 2.30 -5.19 -13.97
C HIS A 55 3.24 -5.45 -15.15
N GLY A 56 4.56 -5.45 -14.94
CA GLY A 56 5.56 -5.81 -15.94
C GLY A 56 5.71 -7.32 -16.19
N ILE A 57 5.02 -8.15 -15.41
CA ILE A 57 5.05 -9.63 -15.52
C ILE A 57 3.62 -10.14 -15.74
N GLU A 58 2.93 -9.68 -16.77
CA GLU A 58 1.75 -10.37 -17.32
C GLU A 58 1.43 -9.87 -18.74
N LEU A 59 2.19 -10.40 -19.70
CA LEU A 59 1.70 -10.63 -21.06
C LEU A 59 1.83 -12.14 -21.28
N PRO A 60 0.74 -12.93 -21.24
CA PRO A 60 0.75 -14.18 -21.96
C PRO A 60 0.90 -13.82 -23.43
N GLU A 61 2.12 -13.96 -23.93
CA GLU A 61 2.37 -14.16 -25.35
C GLU A 61 1.52 -15.38 -25.71
N HIS A 62 0.37 -15.17 -26.34
CA HIS A 62 -0.34 -16.26 -26.98
C HIS A 62 0.50 -16.67 -28.19
N PRO A 63 1.14 -17.86 -28.22
CA PRO A 63 1.62 -18.39 -29.48
C PRO A 63 0.39 -18.89 -30.26
N GLU A 64 0.31 -18.40 -31.49
CA GLU A 64 -0.37 -18.93 -32.68
C GLU A 64 -1.54 -19.91 -32.51
N THR A 65 -2.64 -19.59 -33.20
CA THR A 65 -3.21 -20.51 -34.21
C THR A 65 -3.97 -19.74 -35.28
#